data_AF-A0AAW5KS85-F1
#
_entry.id   AF-A0AAW5KS85-F1
#
_cell.length_a   1.000
_cell.length_b   1.000
_cell.length_c   1.000
_cell.angle_alpha   90.00
_cell.angle_beta   90.00
_cell.angle_gamma   90.00
#
_symmetry.space_group_name_H-M   'P 1'
#
loop_
_entity.id
_entity.type
_entity.pdbx_description
1 polymer ?
#
loop_
_entity_poly.entity_id
_entity_poly.type
_entity_poly.pdbx_seq_one_letter_code
_entity_poly.pdbx_strand_id
1 'polypeptide(L)'
;MCGIVGFTGNKEAAPILLNGLSKLEYRGYDSAGIAVRNGDAEPEIVKAKGKLKVLKGMTNDGKAVKGACGIGHTRWATHGEPSTVNA
;
A
#
# COMPACT_ATOMS: atom_id res chain seq x y z
N MET A 1 -6.12 7.55 -13.09
CA MET A 1 -5.05 8.35 -12.44
C MET A 1 -4.50 7.52 -11.29
N CYS A 2 -3.38 7.82 -10.63
CA CYS A 2 -2.91 6.98 -9.51
C CYS A 2 -2.91 7.77 -8.20
N GLY A 3 -2.73 7.07 -7.07
CA GLY A 3 -2.58 7.66 -5.75
C GLY A 3 -1.27 7.22 -5.10
N ILE A 4 -0.55 8.14 -4.46
CA ILE A 4 0.69 7.84 -3.70
C ILE A 4 0.55 8.44 -2.31
N VAL A 5 0.98 7.70 -1.30
CA VAL A 5 1.07 8.16 0.10
C VAL A 5 2.42 7.76 0.67
N GLY A 6 3.07 8.66 1.38
CA GLY A 6 4.28 8.37 2.16
C GLY A 6 4.06 8.72 3.63
N PHE A 7 4.72 7.99 4.52
CA PHE A 7 4.74 8.28 5.94
C PHE A 7 6.13 7.99 6.52
N THR A 8 6.62 8.88 7.37
CA THR A 8 7.78 8.67 8.24
C THR A 8 7.51 9.31 9.59
N GLY A 9 7.89 8.64 10.67
CA GLY A 9 7.70 9.16 12.02
C GLY A 9 7.87 8.08 13.09
N ASN A 10 7.12 8.20 14.18
CA ASN A 10 7.22 7.31 15.36
C ASN A 10 5.99 6.42 15.55
N LYS A 11 5.14 6.29 14.52
CA LYS A 11 3.92 5.47 14.54
C LYS A 11 4.04 4.36 13.50
N GLU A 12 3.25 3.31 13.63
CA GLU A 12 3.16 2.27 12.59
C GLU A 12 2.68 2.87 11.26
N ALA A 13 3.49 2.70 10.22
CA ALA A 13 3.26 3.30 8.92
C ALA A 13 2.09 2.63 8.19
N ALA A 14 1.99 1.31 8.22
CA ALA A 14 1.02 0.55 7.43
C ALA A 14 -0.45 1.01 7.64
N PRO A 15 -0.96 1.20 8.88
CA PRO A 15 -2.32 1.71 9.08
C PRO A 15 -2.53 3.13 8.52
N ILE A 16 -1.51 4.00 8.62
CA ILE A 16 -1.57 5.38 8.11
C ILE A 16 -1.58 5.38 6.58
N LEU A 17 -0.71 4.58 5.96
CA LEU A 17 -0.65 4.41 4.51
C LEU A 17 -1.99 3.90 3.97
N LEU A 18 -2.55 2.84 4.57
CA LEU A 18 -3.84 2.27 4.17
C LEU A 18 -5.00 3.27 4.35
N ASN A 19 -4.97 4.12 5.37
CA ASN A 19 -5.96 5.20 5.53
C ASN A 19 -5.80 6.25 4.42
N GLY A 20 -4.57 6.72 4.18
CA GLY A 20 -4.29 7.69 3.12
C GLY A 20 -4.70 7.17 1.74
N LEU A 21 -4.35 5.93 1.41
CA LEU A 21 -4.71 5.29 0.15
C LEU A 21 -6.22 5.15 -0.01
N SER A 22 -6.98 4.94 1.08
CA SER A 22 -8.44 4.86 1.01
C SER A 22 -9.08 6.17 0.55
N LYS A 23 -8.46 7.31 0.84
CA LYS A 23 -8.89 8.63 0.34
C LYS A 23 -8.51 8.86 -1.12
N LEU A 24 -7.57 8.07 -1.66
CA LEU A 24 -7.09 8.16 -3.04
C LEU A 24 -7.62 7.04 -3.94
N GLU A 25 -8.42 6.10 -3.41
CA GLU A 25 -8.91 4.93 -4.15
C GLU A 25 -9.75 5.34 -5.37
N TYR A 26 -10.43 6.49 -5.33
CA TYR A 26 -11.15 7.02 -6.49
C TYR A 26 -10.24 7.34 -7.70
N ARG A 27 -8.94 7.55 -7.48
CA ARG A 27 -7.99 7.84 -8.55
C ARG A 27 -7.62 6.58 -9.32
N GLY A 28 -7.42 5.46 -8.60
CA GLY A 28 -7.02 4.15 -9.13
C GLY A 28 -7.33 3.02 -8.15
N TYR A 29 -7.84 1.90 -8.66
CA TYR A 29 -8.37 0.78 -7.87
C TYR A 29 -8.14 -0.59 -8.51
N ASP A 30 -7.33 -0.67 -9.56
CA ASP A 30 -7.04 -1.91 -10.27
C ASP A 30 -6.05 -2.80 -9.50
N SER A 31 -5.16 -2.16 -8.74
CA SER A 31 -4.25 -2.80 -7.80
C SER A 31 -3.71 -1.79 -6.79
N ALA A 32 -3.17 -2.28 -5.68
CA ALA A 32 -2.54 -1.45 -4.66
C ALA A 32 -1.37 -2.17 -4.00
N GLY A 33 -0.45 -1.40 -3.42
CA GLY A 33 0.68 -1.94 -2.67
C GLY A 33 1.19 -0.98 -1.60
N ILE A 34 1.85 -1.54 -0.59
CA ILE A 34 2.62 -0.81 0.42
C ILE A 34 4.00 -1.44 0.57
N ALA A 35 4.99 -0.60 0.89
CA ALA A 35 6.32 -1.01 1.31
C ALA A 35 6.63 -0.30 2.62
N VAL A 36 6.95 -1.06 3.67
CA VAL A 36 7.21 -0.53 5.01
C VAL A 36 8.52 -1.07 5.54
N ARG A 37 9.35 -0.19 6.08
CA ARG A 37 10.67 -0.51 6.62
C ARG A 37 10.64 -0.48 8.15
N ASN A 38 11.14 -1.55 8.77
CA ASN A 38 11.28 -1.66 10.22
C ASN A 38 12.74 -1.44 10.64
N GLY A 39 13.10 -0.20 10.97
CA GLY A 39 14.48 0.16 11.30
C GLY A 39 15.40 -0.03 10.09
N ASP A 40 16.49 -0.78 10.28
CA ASP A 40 17.48 -1.08 9.23
C ASP A 40 17.22 -2.37 8.46
N ALA A 41 16.12 -3.07 8.76
CA ALA A 41 15.72 -4.25 8.02
C ALA A 41 15.29 -3.91 6.58
N GLU A 42 15.35 -4.90 5.69
CA GLU A 42 14.75 -4.80 4.36
C GLU A 42 13.25 -4.48 4.46
N PRO A 43 12.70 -3.69 3.52
CA PRO A 43 11.30 -3.33 3.55
C PRO A 43 10.40 -4.54 3.28
N GLU A 44 9.36 -4.67 4.08
CA GLU A 44 8.27 -5.61 3.81
C GLU A 44 7.35 -5.01 2.75
N ILE A 45 7.18 -5.74 1.64
CA ILE A 45 6.40 -5.31 0.49
C ILE A 45 5.16 -6.20 0.37
N VAL A 46 3.98 -5.60 0.42
CA VAL A 46 2.72 -6.30 0.20
C VAL A 46 1.99 -5.63 -0.95
N LYS A 47 1.64 -6.43 -1.95
CA LYS A 47 0.95 -6.00 -3.16
C LYS A 47 -0.31 -6.85 -3.37
N ALA A 48 -1.34 -6.24 -3.91
CA ALA A 48 -2.60 -6.91 -4.21
C ALA A 48 -3.22 -6.41 -5.52
N LYS A 49 -3.72 -7.34 -6.33
CA LYS A 49 -4.65 -7.02 -7.41
C LYS A 49 -6.02 -6.63 -6.82
N GLY A 50 -6.68 -5.68 -7.47
CA GLY A 50 -8.00 -5.19 -7.14
C GLY A 50 -8.00 -4.02 -6.15
N LYS A 51 -9.17 -3.79 -5.55
CA LYS A 51 -9.43 -2.68 -4.64
C LYS A 51 -8.59 -2.77 -3.37
N LEU A 52 -8.41 -1.64 -2.69
CA LEU A 52 -7.60 -1.52 -1.48
C LEU A 52 -8.06 -2.46 -0.35
N LYS A 53 -9.35 -2.84 -0.32
CA LYS A 53 -9.89 -3.82 0.65
C LYS A 53 -9.12 -5.15 0.64
N VAL A 54 -8.65 -5.60 -0.52
CA VAL A 54 -7.87 -6.84 -0.63
C VAL A 54 -6.55 -6.71 0.12
N LEU A 55 -5.83 -5.60 -0.12
CA LEU A 55 -4.57 -5.29 0.56
C LEU A 55 -4.77 -5.14 2.08
N LYS A 56 -5.86 -4.50 2.51
CA LYS A 56 -6.22 -4.40 3.93
C LYS A 56 -6.43 -5.77 4.57
N GLY A 57 -7.13 -6.68 3.90
CA GLY A 57 -7.33 -8.05 4.39
C GLY A 57 -6.01 -8.81 4.54
N MET A 58 -5.12 -8.73 3.54
CA MET A 58 -3.82 -9.41 3.55
C MET A 58 -2.89 -8.92 4.67
N THR A 59 -3.02 -7.65 5.07
CA THR A 59 -2.14 -7.01 6.05
C THR A 59 -2.76 -6.93 7.46
N ASN A 60 -3.93 -7.53 7.68
CA ASN A 60 -4.72 -7.39 8.91
C ASN A 60 -4.92 -5.90 9.28
N ASP A 61 -5.43 -5.12 8.32
CA ASP A 61 -5.56 -3.66 8.40
C ASP A 61 -4.24 -2.95 8.75
N GLY A 62 -3.14 -3.45 8.21
CA GLY A 62 -1.79 -2.94 8.44
C GLY A 62 -1.15 -3.36 9.76
N LYS A 63 -1.81 -4.17 10.60
CA LYS A 63 -1.25 -4.62 11.88
C LYS A 63 -0.14 -5.66 11.72
N ALA A 64 -0.16 -6.42 10.62
CA ALA A 64 0.83 -7.45 10.33
C ALA A 64 2.17 -6.89 9.82
N VAL A 65 2.14 -5.71 9.18
CA VAL A 65 3.31 -5.06 8.58
C VAL A 65 3.88 -4.03 9.54
N LYS A 66 5.09 -4.25 10.03
CA LYS A 66 5.70 -3.40 11.08
C LYS A 66 6.67 -2.38 10.51
N GLY A 67 6.70 -1.20 11.12
CA GLY A 67 7.71 -0.19 10.84
C GLY A 67 7.16 1.22 10.79
N ALA A 68 8.03 2.20 10.97
CA ALA A 68 7.64 3.59 11.15
C ALA A 68 7.87 4.48 9.91
N CYS A 69 8.39 3.90 8.83
CA CYS A 69 8.61 4.56 7.55
C CYS A 69 8.14 3.67 6.41
N GLY A 70 7.38 4.24 5.47
CA GLY A 70 6.90 3.48 4.33
C GLY A 70 6.19 4.33 3.28
N ILE A 71 5.88 3.68 2.17
CA ILE A 71 5.16 4.26 1.03
C ILE A 71 4.01 3.33 0.62
N GLY A 72 2.99 3.91 0.00
CA GLY A 72 1.84 3.22 -0.53
C GLY A 72 1.41 3.78 -1.88
N HIS A 73 0.85 2.92 -2.72
CA HIS A 73 0.40 3.27 -4.07
C HIS A 73 -0.94 2.59 -4.39
N THR A 74 -1.83 3.34 -5.04
CA THR A 74 -2.98 2.79 -5.76
C THR A 74 -2.81 3.02 -7.26
N ARG A 75 -2.97 1.96 -8.05
CA ARG A 75 -2.70 1.95 -9.48
C ARG A 75 -4.00 1.94 -10.28
N TRP A 76 -4.03 2.74 -11.34
CA TRP A 76 -4.94 2.60 -12.49
C TRP A 76 -4.13 2.05 -13.66
N ALA A 77 -4.46 0.86 -14.14
CA ALA A 77 -3.71 0.18 -15.19
C ALA A 77 -4.12 0.71 -16.58
N THR A 78 -3.20 1.39 -17.27
CA THR A 78 -3.38 1.75 -18.69
C THR A 78 -2.66 0.78 -19.63
N HIS A 79 -1.58 0.14 -19.15
CA HIS A 79 -0.81 -0.87 -19.86
C HIS A 79 -0.46 -2.02 -18.91
N GLY A 80 -0.47 -3.24 -19.44
CA GLY A 80 -0.32 -4.47 -18.67
C GLY A 80 -1.57 -4.74 -17.82
N GLU A 81 -1.93 -6.02 -17.68
CA GLU A 81 -3.09 -6.37 -16.88
C GLU A 81 -2.90 -5.98 -15.40
N PRO A 82 -3.99 -5.66 -14.68
CA PRO A 82 -3.96 -5.59 -13.24
C PRO A 82 -3.49 -6.93 -12.65
N SER A 83 -2.36 -6.92 -11.94
CA SER A 83 -1.79 -8.10 -11.29
C SER A 83 -0.97 -7.68 -10.06
N THR A 84 -0.72 -8.61 -9.15
CA THR A 84 0.16 -8.37 -7.99
C THR A 84 1.59 -8.00 -8.41
N VAL A 85 2.05 -8.55 -9.54
CA VAL A 85 3.39 -8.26 -10.08
C VAL A 85 3.46 -6.81 -10.56
N ASN A 86 2.44 -6.34 -11.29
CA ASN A 86 2.38 -4.99 -11.87
C ASN A 86 1.85 -3.90 -10.92
N ALA A 87 1.54 -4.25 -9.66
CA ALA A 87 0.98 -3.33 -8.67
C ALA A 87 2.01 -2.39 -8.05
#